data_AF-A0A964YQW6-F1
#
_entry.id   AF-A0A964YQW6-F1
#
_cell.length_a   1.000
_cell.length_b   1.000
_cell.length_c   1.000
_cell.angle_alpha   90.00
_cell.angle_beta   90.00
_cell.angle_gamma   90.00
#
_symmetry.space_group_name_H-M   'P 1'
#
loop_
_entity.id
_entity.type
_entity.pdbx_description
1 polymer ?
#
loop_
_entity_poly.entity_id
_entity_poly.type
_entity_poly.pdbx_seq_one_letter_code
_entity_poly.pdbx_strand_id
1 'polypeptide(L)' 'MYPIEIVQPMKNDLTSVGFEELLSAEAVDQVINASTETLLLVVNSVCGCAAGNMRPGVKMSLNNT' A
#
# COMPACT_ATOMS: atom_id res chain seq x y z
N MET A 1 15.77 -7.98 -8.38
CA MET A 1 15.10 -6.76 -7.87
C MET A 1 14.74 -5.89 -9.06
N TYR A 2 13.52 -5.36 -9.12
CA TYR A 2 13.11 -4.44 -10.19
C TYR A 2 13.74 -3.06 -9.99
N PRO A 3 14.08 -2.31 -11.07
CA PRO A 3 14.58 -0.95 -10.96
C PRO A 3 13.62 -0.03 -10.20
N ILE A 4 14.18 0.92 -9.45
CA ILE A 4 13.41 1.88 -8.66
C ILE A 4 12.39 2.65 -9.52
N GLU A 5 12.79 3.01 -10.74
CA GLU A 5 11.97 3.77 -11.69
C GLU A 5 10.72 3.01 -12.12
N ILE A 6 10.74 1.68 -12.05
CA ILE A 6 9.59 0.83 -12.38
C ILE A 6 8.67 0.64 -11.18
N VAL A 7 9.22 0.54 -9.97
CA VAL A 7 8.42 0.29 -8.76
C VAL A 7 7.89 1.55 -8.08
N GLN A 8 8.56 2.70 -8.28
CA GLN A 8 8.15 3.97 -7.68
C GLN A 8 6.73 4.39 -8.09
N PRO A 9 6.31 4.28 -9.36
CA PRO A 9 4.92 4.55 -9.74
C PRO A 9 3.92 3.64 -9.02
N MET A 10 4.27 2.37 -8.77
CA MET A 10 3.39 1.41 -8.11
C MET A 10 3.22 1.70 -6.61
N LYS A 11 4.24 2.28 -5.98
CA LYS A 11 4.18 2.79 -4.60
C LYS A 11 3.34 4.06 -4.54
N ASN A 12 3.63 5.00 -5.45
CA ASN A 12 2.91 6.28 -5.55
C ASN A 12 1.41 6.09 -5.80
N ASP A 13 1.01 5.04 -6.53
CA ASP A 13 -0.39 4.69 -6.77
C ASP A 13 -1.18 4.42 -5.48
N LEU A 14 -0.52 3.98 -4.41
CA LEU A 14 -1.14 3.79 -3.09
C LEU A 14 -0.90 5.01 -2.18
N THR A 15 0.32 5.55 -2.12
CA THR A 15 0.61 6.66 -1.21
C THR A 15 -0.13 7.95 -1.58
N SER A 16 -0.46 8.14 -2.86
CA SER A 16 -1.28 9.28 -3.33
C SER A 16 -2.72 9.28 -2.80
N VAL A 17 -3.23 8.14 -2.30
CA VAL A 17 -4.56 8.02 -1.70
C VAL A 17 -4.52 7.82 -0.18
N GLY A 18 -3.37 8.11 0.46
CA GLY A 18 -3.23 8.12 1.92
C GLY A 18 -2.66 6.86 2.56
N PHE A 19 -2.18 5.88 1.77
CA PHE A 19 -1.40 4.78 2.34
C PHE A 19 -0.01 5.25 2.79
N GLU A 20 0.44 4.77 3.94
CA GLU A 20 1.81 4.93 4.42
C GLU A 20 2.70 3.77 3.94
N GLU A 21 3.90 4.06 3.47
CA GLU A 21 4.86 3.04 3.06
C GLU A 21 5.70 2.56 4.25
N LEU A 22 5.70 1.25 4.50
CA LEU A 22 6.47 0.60 5.56
C LEU A 22 7.60 -0.22 4.95
N LEU A 23 8.84 0.22 5.14
CA LEU A 23 10.04 -0.34 4.48
C LEU A 23 10.95 -1.19 5.37
N SER A 24 10.64 -1.28 6.67
CA SER A 24 11.41 -2.09 7.62
C SER A 24 10.49 -2.86 8.55
N ALA A 25 11.01 -3.93 9.16
CA ALA A 25 10.26 -4.72 10.12
C ALA A 25 9.86 -3.87 11.34
N GLU A 26 10.76 -3.01 11.81
CA GLU A 26 10.53 -2.12 12.94
C GLU A 26 9.41 -1.11 12.65
N ALA A 27 9.35 -0.56 11.43
CA ALA A 27 8.27 0.34 11.02
C ALA A 27 6.92 -0.38 11.01
N VAL A 28 6.89 -1.63 10.54
CA VAL A 28 5.68 -2.47 10.57
C VAL A 28 5.25 -2.75 12.02
N ASP A 29 6.17 -3.18 12.87
CA ASP A 29 5.89 -3.48 14.27
C ASP A 29 5.39 -2.23 15.01
N GLN A 30 6.00 -1.07 14.76
CA GLN A 30 5.59 0.18 15.38
C GLN A 30 4.14 0.55 15.00
N VAL A 31 3.79 0.50 13.71
CA VAL A 31 2.43 0.87 13.25
C VAL A 31 1.39 -0.12 13.75
N ILE A 32 1.65 -1.42 13.68
CA ILE A 32 0.70 -2.45 14.12
C ILE A 32 0.47 -2.38 15.63
N ASN A 33 1.54 -2.23 16.42
CA ASN A 33 1.42 -2.21 17.88
C ASN A 33 0.86 -0.89 18.43
N ALA A 34 1.07 0.23 17.72
CA ALA A 34 0.54 1.54 18.13
C ALA A 34 -0.92 1.76 17.71
N SER A 35 -1.45 0.98 16.76
CA SER A 35 -2.81 1.19 16.28
C SER A 35 -3.86 0.74 17.29
N THR A 36 -4.75 1.67 17.64
CA THR A 36 -5.92 1.41 18.49
C THR A 36 -7.21 1.23 17.71
N GLU A 37 -7.16 1.43 16.38
CA GLU A 37 -8.31 1.35 15.47
C GLU A 37 -8.06 0.31 14.36
N THR A 38 -9.06 0.11 13.52
CA THR A 38 -8.99 -0.79 12.36
C THR A 38 -7.93 -0.31 11.38
N LEU A 39 -6.98 -1.18 11.05
CA LEU A 39 -5.96 -0.93 10.02
C LEU A 39 -6.33 -1.64 8.71
N LEU A 40 -6.27 -0.91 7.60
CA LEU A 40 -6.23 -1.49 6.26
C LEU A 40 -4.77 -1.63 5.80
N LEU A 41 -4.21 -2.84 5.90
CA LEU A 41 -2.86 -3.14 5.44
C LEU A 41 -2.88 -3.76 4.04
N VAL A 42 -2.09 -3.20 3.12
CA VAL A 42 -1.99 -3.68 1.73
C VAL A 42 -0.58 -4.17 1.44
N VAL A 43 -0.46 -5.46 1.12
CA VAL A 43 0.79 -6.04 0.60
C VAL A 43 0.87 -5.77 -0.90
N ASN A 44 1.63 -4.75 -1.29
CA ASN A 44 1.79 -4.38 -2.69
C ASN A 44 2.68 -5.39 -3.46
N SER A 45 2.54 -5.42 -4.79
CA SER A 45 3.30 -6.31 -5.66
C SER A 45 3.44 -5.72 -7.06
N VAL A 46 4.46 -6.19 -7.79
CA VAL A 46 4.71 -5.89 -9.21
C VAL A 46 3.83 -6.71 -10.16
N CYS A 47 3.12 -7.73 -9.66
CA CYS A 47 2.29 -8.60 -10.47
C CYS A 47 1.15 -7.84 -11.16
N GLY A 48 0.74 -8.30 -12.35
CA GLY A 48 -0.37 -7.69 -13.09
C GLY A 48 -1.70 -7.70 -12.34
N CYS A 49 -1.95 -8.68 -11.47
CA CYS A 49 -3.14 -8.70 -10.62
C CYS A 49 -3.16 -7.55 -9.58
N ALA A 50 -1.99 -7.09 -9.13
CA ALA A 50 -1.89 -5.93 -8.27
C ALA A 50 -2.30 -4.65 -9.02
N ALA A 51 -1.87 -4.53 -10.29
CA ALA A 51 -2.21 -3.42 -11.15
C ALA A 51 -3.69 -3.39 -11.55
N GLY A 52 -4.24 -4.54 -11.98
CA GLY A 52 -5.59 -4.62 -12.52
C GLY A 52 -6.68 -4.68 -11.46
N ASN A 53 -6.39 -5.26 -10.28
CA ASN A 53 -7.42 -5.56 -9.29
C ASN A 53 -7.14 -4.93 -7.93
N MET A 54 -6.01 -5.26 -7.28
CA MET A 54 -5.80 -4.86 -5.88
C MET A 54 -5.67 -3.35 -5.73
N ARG A 55 -4.76 -2.67 -6.44
CA ARG A 55 -4.58 -1.21 -6.29
C ARG A 55 -5.84 -0.42 -6.68
N PRO A 56 -6.54 -0.74 -7.78
CA PRO A 56 -7.85 -0.14 -8.07
C PRO A 56 -8.89 -0.42 -6.99
N GLY A 57 -9.01 -1.68 -6.55
CA GLY A 57 -10.03 -2.10 -5.59
C GLY A 57 -9.87 -1.44 -4.23
N VAL A 58 -8.64 -1.36 -3.69
CA VAL A 58 -8.42 -0.69 -2.41
C VAL A 58 -8.67 0.82 -2.52
N LYS A 59 -8.24 1.47 -3.60
CA LYS A 59 -8.55 2.90 -3.85
C LYS A 59 -10.05 3.15 -3.89
N MET A 60 -10.80 2.30 -4.58
CA MET A 60 -12.26 2.40 -4.64
C MET A 60 -12.90 2.20 -3.25
N SER A 61 -12.37 1.28 -2.44
CA SER A 61 -12.92 0.99 -1.10
C SER A 61 -12.80 2.16 -0.10
N LEU A 62 -11.86 3.08 -0.34
CA LEU A 62 -11.70 4.29 0.48
C LEU A 62 -12.72 5.37 0.14
N ASN A 63 -13.33 5.32 -1.04
CA ASN A 63 -14.32 6.29 -1.48
C ASN A 63 -15.73 5.84 -1.06
N ASN A 64 -16.10 6.13 0.18
CA ASN A 64 -17.45 5.88 0.73
C ASN A 64 -18.26 7.18 0.83
N THR A 65 -18.57 7.78 -0.31
CA THR A 65 -19.56 8.87 -0.41
C THR A 65 -20.91 8.34 -0.85
#